data_AF-A0A1I3Q4Y0-F1
#
_entry.id   AF-A0A1I3Q4Y0-F1
#
_cell.length_a   1.000
_cell.length_b   1.000
_cell.length_c   1.000
_cell.angle_alpha   90.00
_cell.angle_beta   90.00
_cell.angle_gamma   90.00
#
_symmetry.space_group_name_H-M   'P 1'
#
loop_
_entity.id
_entity.type
_entity.pdbx_description
1 polymer ?
#
loop_
_entity_poly.entity_id
_entity_poly.type
_entity_poly.pdbx_seq_one_letter_code
_entity_poly.pdbx_strand_id
1 'polypeptide(L)'
;MHTSGSRVEFGVVLTSVTLAKLAEDLGYDLVVVPDREGELDAWTLLSWIAATTGRIGLAAEVSGPPHLPAMLARAATSLDQLSGGRVRQDLPSRLVVPAEASPEDLLPLITEHEARTILLTSADPDTLKRFAEVIPALRKAVPRSAAALALRRPGIDYDHVPSSIAEVVEPGDPAYRRFRSGYLRGGSPGIVLRAADATQVSDALAFARRHPHLPLSIRSAGHGISGRSTNDGGIVLDVSSINGIEVVDKAIRRVRIGPGARWMDVAAALEPHGWALSSGDYGGVGVGGLATAGGIGFLSRAHGLTIDHLREVEMVLADGSVVRASETENPDLFWAVRGAGANFGVVTSFEFEADEVGQVGFAVLVSDASDPADFLLRWGRVVEKSPRDLTSFLILPPPRRGQPPVAQTISVVASDEPDTVLERLQPIADIAPLYGQQAQIVPYAAVMANASDDPHQAAGEPVSRSGLLDHVTPEFAATAAQVLRSGGLHWFQLRAVGGAVSDVDSDATAYAHRSANFSVVGMGLRDDAVDAAWGRLRPFFTGRYLSFDSSTDPGRIADAFPPRTLARLRDLKAKYDPDNVFRDNFNVTPAQEQR
;
A
#
# COMPACT_ATOMS: atom_id res chain seq x y z
N MET A 1 3.41 28.12 13.65
CA MET A 1 2.63 28.03 14.90
C MET A 1 2.24 26.56 15.07
N HIS A 2 3.02 25.81 15.85
CA HIS A 2 2.78 24.38 16.05
C HIS A 2 1.59 24.22 16.99
N THR A 3 0.49 23.67 16.49
CA THR A 3 -0.57 23.10 17.31
C THR A 3 0.02 21.87 18.02
N SER A 4 0.54 22.09 19.23
CA SER A 4 0.92 21.05 20.19
C SER A 4 -0.27 20.10 20.35
N GLY A 5 -0.08 18.88 19.83
CA GLY A 5 -1.10 17.86 19.71
C GLY A 5 -1.60 17.40 21.09
N SER A 6 -2.87 17.05 21.10
CA SER A 6 -3.68 16.56 22.21
C SER A 6 -3.30 15.17 22.75
N ARG A 7 -2.03 14.76 22.68
CA ARG A 7 -1.57 13.42 23.07
C ARG A 7 -0.68 13.47 24.30
N VAL A 8 -0.89 12.51 25.19
CA VAL A 8 0.01 12.19 26.31
C VAL A 8 1.16 11.37 25.73
N GLU A 9 2.35 11.96 25.69
CA GLU A 9 3.58 11.30 25.26
C GLU A 9 4.16 10.50 26.43
N PHE A 10 4.50 9.24 26.19
CA PHE A 10 5.20 8.40 27.17
C PHE A 10 6.67 8.34 26.78
N GLY A 11 7.53 8.94 27.60
CA GLY A 11 8.95 8.99 27.37
C GLY A 11 9.76 8.30 28.45
N VAL A 12 11.04 8.10 28.14
CA VAL A 12 12.02 7.55 29.08
C VAL A 12 13.23 8.50 29.17
N VAL A 13 13.70 8.72 30.39
CA VAL A 13 14.94 9.46 30.65
C VAL A 13 16.09 8.45 30.72
N LEU A 14 17.05 8.51 29.79
CA LEU A 14 18.14 7.55 29.69
C LEU A 14 19.40 8.13 29.05
N THR A 15 20.53 7.43 29.24
CA THR A 15 21.85 7.81 28.71
C THR A 15 22.50 6.70 27.85
N SER A 16 21.69 5.74 27.37
CA SER A 16 22.14 4.57 26.62
C SER A 16 21.45 4.44 25.26
N VAL A 17 22.24 4.33 24.19
CA VAL A 17 21.75 4.09 22.82
C VAL A 17 20.98 2.77 22.73
N THR A 18 21.46 1.73 23.40
CA THR A 18 20.82 0.41 23.40
C THR A 18 19.44 0.47 24.05
N LEU A 19 19.31 1.21 25.16
CA LEU A 19 18.01 1.39 25.81
C LEU A 19 17.08 2.28 24.98
N ALA A 20 17.61 3.26 24.23
CA ALA A 20 16.82 4.08 23.32
C ALA A 20 16.18 3.23 22.20
N LYS A 21 16.94 2.30 21.62
CA LYS A 21 16.41 1.33 20.65
C LYS A 21 15.32 0.45 21.27
N LEU A 22 15.60 -0.10 22.46
CA LEU A 22 14.61 -0.90 23.17
C LEU A 22 13.33 -0.11 23.46
N ALA A 23 13.43 1.17 23.86
CA ALA A 23 12.28 2.03 24.10
C ALA A 23 11.45 2.27 22.81
N GLU A 24 12.11 2.44 21.66
CA GLU A 24 11.43 2.53 20.36
C GLU A 24 10.70 1.23 20.00
N ASP A 25 11.33 0.08 20.24
CA ASP A 25 10.74 -1.24 19.99
C ASP A 25 9.54 -1.50 20.91
N LEU A 26 9.61 -1.01 22.15
CA LEU A 26 8.55 -1.10 23.14
C LEU A 26 7.42 -0.06 22.98
N GLY A 27 7.55 0.88 22.03
CA GLY A 27 6.48 1.83 21.70
C GLY A 27 6.42 3.12 22.54
N TYR A 28 7.53 3.50 23.18
CA TYR A 28 7.69 4.83 23.78
C TYR A 28 7.70 5.92 22.70
N ASP A 29 7.20 7.10 23.05
CA ASP A 29 7.07 8.24 22.14
C ASP A 29 8.34 9.09 22.09
N LEU A 30 9.12 9.08 23.17
CA LEU A 30 10.16 10.07 23.41
C LEU A 30 11.32 9.48 24.23
N VAL A 31 12.54 9.79 23.83
CA VAL A 31 13.72 9.68 24.68
C VAL A 31 14.13 11.08 25.13
N VAL A 32 14.35 11.22 26.44
CA VAL A 32 14.92 12.42 27.05
C VAL A 32 16.32 12.09 27.53
N VAL A 33 17.33 12.79 27.01
CA VAL A 33 18.72 12.64 27.48
C VAL A 33 19.00 13.73 28.51
N PRO A 34 19.37 13.38 29.75
CA PRO A 34 19.76 14.36 30.75
C PRO A 34 21.09 15.03 30.40
N ASP A 35 21.18 16.33 30.66
CA ASP A 35 22.43 17.09 30.54
C ASP A 35 23.08 17.20 31.93
N ARG A 36 24.02 16.28 32.24
CA ARG A 36 24.65 16.16 33.57
C ARG A 36 26.16 16.09 33.49
N GLU A 37 26.81 16.71 34.47
CA GLU A 37 28.26 16.74 34.59
C GLU A 37 28.82 15.32 34.82
N GLY A 38 29.78 14.90 33.98
CA GLY A 38 30.38 13.56 34.02
C GLY A 38 29.75 12.53 33.07
N GLU A 39 28.69 12.88 32.34
CA GLU A 39 28.10 12.06 31.28
C GLU A 39 28.48 12.58 29.88
N LEU A 40 28.11 11.84 28.83
CA LEU A 40 28.25 12.30 27.45
C LEU A 40 27.35 13.52 27.23
N ASP A 41 27.84 14.49 26.46
CA ASP A 41 27.04 15.64 26.01
C ASP A 41 25.71 15.18 25.38
N ALA A 42 24.61 15.76 25.86
CA ALA A 42 23.27 15.32 25.51
C ALA A 42 23.02 15.38 24.00
N TRP A 43 23.51 16.42 23.32
CA TRP A 43 23.34 16.59 21.87
C TRP A 43 24.14 15.59 21.05
N THR A 44 25.34 15.22 21.52
CA THR A 44 26.17 14.18 20.92
C THR A 44 25.48 12.81 21.04
N LEU A 45 24.99 12.48 22.22
CA LEU A 45 24.28 11.21 22.43
C LEU A 45 22.96 11.17 21.64
N LEU A 46 22.19 12.26 21.64
CA LEU A 46 20.96 12.38 20.84
C LEU A 46 21.22 12.25 19.34
N SER A 47 22.35 12.75 18.83
CA SER A 47 22.74 12.56 17.43
C SER A 47 22.97 11.09 17.09
N TRP A 48 23.59 10.34 18.00
CA TRP A 48 23.79 8.90 17.83
C TRP A 48 22.49 8.09 17.98
N ILE A 49 21.64 8.46 18.94
CA ILE A 49 20.30 7.88 19.08
C ILE A 49 19.49 8.14 17.81
N ALA A 50 19.50 9.38 17.28
CA ALA A 50 18.82 9.73 16.04
C ALA A 50 19.29 8.87 14.86
N ALA A 51 20.60 8.63 14.72
CA ALA A 51 21.16 7.81 13.65
C ALA A 51 20.83 6.31 13.77
N THR A 52 20.40 5.85 14.94
CA THR A 52 20.20 4.42 15.24
C THR A 52 18.76 4.05 15.56
N THR A 53 17.85 5.03 15.56
CA THR A 53 16.40 4.89 15.79
C THR A 53 15.64 5.55 14.65
N GLY A 54 14.46 5.03 14.31
CA GLY A 54 13.69 5.50 13.15
C GLY A 54 12.48 6.38 13.47
N ARG A 55 11.91 6.25 14.67
CA ARG A 55 10.56 6.72 15.01
C ARG A 55 10.49 7.52 16.31
N ILE A 56 11.31 7.19 17.31
CA ILE A 56 11.21 7.78 18.65
C ILE A 56 11.62 9.26 18.65
N GLY A 57 10.84 10.08 19.37
CA GLY A 57 11.11 11.50 19.57
C GLY A 57 12.37 11.72 20.40
N LEU A 58 12.99 12.89 20.24
CA LEU A 58 14.29 13.23 20.81
C LEU A 58 14.19 14.52 21.60
N ALA A 59 14.52 14.50 22.90
CA ALA A 59 14.62 15.69 23.73
C ALA A 59 15.88 15.68 24.59
N ALA A 60 16.42 16.87 24.86
CA ALA A 60 17.45 17.07 25.87
C ALA A 60 16.81 17.70 27.11
N GLU A 61 17.13 17.21 28.30
CA GLU A 61 16.79 17.90 29.54
C GLU A 61 17.90 18.90 29.85
N VAL A 62 17.71 20.14 29.39
CA VAL A 62 18.66 21.24 29.62
C VAL A 62 18.51 21.72 31.06
N SER A 63 19.48 21.39 31.91
CA SER A 63 19.53 21.86 33.31
C SER A 63 20.84 22.60 33.57
N GLY A 64 20.83 23.94 33.60
CA GLY A 64 22.03 24.73 33.92
C GLY A 64 21.98 26.20 33.44
N PRO A 65 22.92 27.07 33.90
CA PRO A 65 23.00 28.46 33.47
C PRO A 65 23.33 28.55 31.96
N PRO A 66 23.08 29.69 31.28
CA PRO A 66 22.70 29.69 29.88
C PRO A 66 23.85 29.27 28.97
N HIS A 67 23.76 28.06 28.42
CA HIS A 67 24.36 27.80 27.11
C HIS A 67 23.82 28.86 26.14
N LEU A 68 24.69 29.40 25.28
CA LEU A 68 24.30 30.38 24.25
C LEU A 68 23.01 29.89 23.55
N PRO A 69 21.84 30.53 23.75
CA PRO A 69 20.57 30.00 23.26
C PRO A 69 20.57 29.77 21.74
N ALA A 70 21.36 30.57 21.02
CA ALA A 70 21.57 30.42 19.59
C ALA A 70 22.29 29.11 19.20
N MET A 71 23.25 28.64 20.01
CA MET A 71 23.92 27.35 19.77
C MET A 71 22.98 26.18 20.01
N LEU A 72 22.22 26.20 21.11
CA LEU A 72 21.21 25.16 21.39
C LEU A 72 20.13 25.14 20.31
N ALA A 73 19.60 26.30 19.93
CA ALA A 73 18.62 26.40 18.85
C ALA A 73 19.17 25.87 17.52
N ARG A 74 20.45 26.15 17.20
CA ARG A 74 21.11 25.65 15.99
C ARG A 74 21.33 24.13 16.05
N ALA A 75 21.77 23.61 17.19
CA ALA A 75 21.94 22.17 17.41
C ALA A 75 20.61 21.43 17.28
N ALA A 76 19.56 21.92 17.96
CA ALA A 76 18.21 21.41 17.87
C ALA A 76 17.69 21.42 16.42
N THR A 77 17.84 22.55 15.71
CA THR A 77 17.39 22.67 14.32
C THR A 77 18.15 21.72 13.39
N SER A 78 19.46 21.58 13.58
CA SER A 78 20.28 20.68 12.75
C SER A 78 19.92 19.22 13.00
N LEU A 79 19.76 18.84 14.27
CA LEU A 79 19.34 17.49 14.64
C LEU A 79 17.91 17.20 14.19
N ASP A 80 17.01 18.19 14.22
CA ASP A 80 15.63 18.03 13.75
C ASP A 80 15.59 17.74 12.24
N GLN A 81 16.41 18.45 11.45
CA GLN A 81 16.56 18.18 10.02
C GLN A 81 17.14 16.79 9.75
N LEU A 82 18.18 16.38 10.49
CA LEU A 82 18.82 15.07 10.33
C LEU A 82 17.92 13.91 10.79
N SER A 83 17.07 14.16 11.78
CA SER A 83 16.19 13.14 12.35
C SER A 83 14.80 13.09 11.68
N GLY A 84 14.50 13.98 10.74
CA GLY A 84 13.20 14.01 10.05
C GLY A 84 12.07 14.62 10.87
N GLY A 85 12.36 15.61 11.72
CA GLY A 85 11.34 16.31 12.53
C GLY A 85 11.07 15.68 13.90
N ARG A 86 12.04 14.91 14.44
CA ARG A 86 11.85 14.15 15.70
C ARG A 86 12.26 14.93 16.95
N VAL A 87 12.85 16.11 16.84
CA VAL A 87 13.32 16.86 18.01
C VAL A 87 12.16 17.58 18.70
N ARG A 88 12.07 17.44 20.04
CA ARG A 88 11.13 18.16 20.91
C ARG A 88 11.92 19.21 21.69
N GLN A 89 11.63 20.48 21.40
CA GLN A 89 12.26 21.60 22.10
C GLN A 89 11.56 21.96 23.42
N ASP A 90 10.31 21.54 23.58
CA ASP A 90 9.50 21.78 24.78
C ASP A 90 8.73 20.51 25.16
N LEU A 91 8.62 20.27 26.46
CA LEU A 91 7.92 19.13 27.07
C LEU A 91 6.88 19.69 28.06
N PRO A 92 5.74 20.21 27.55
CA PRO A 92 4.73 20.86 28.38
C PRO A 92 4.09 19.85 29.34
N SER A 93 3.79 20.30 30.57
CA SER A 93 3.10 19.50 31.59
C SER A 93 3.74 18.11 31.80
N ARG A 94 5.08 18.07 31.90
CA ARG A 94 5.83 16.83 32.13
C ARG A 94 5.69 16.32 33.57
N LEU A 95 5.47 15.02 33.71
CA LEU A 95 5.38 14.32 34.98
C LEU A 95 6.38 13.17 34.97
N VAL A 96 7.33 13.18 35.91
CA VAL A 96 8.25 12.06 36.12
C VAL A 96 7.59 11.07 37.07
N VAL A 97 7.54 9.80 36.68
CA VAL A 97 6.81 8.76 37.41
C VAL A 97 7.73 7.63 37.87
N PRO A 98 7.44 7.02 39.03
CA PRO A 98 8.21 5.87 39.52
C PRO A 98 7.94 4.63 38.66
N ALA A 99 8.91 3.72 38.65
CA ALA A 99 8.88 2.49 37.85
C ALA A 99 7.71 1.55 38.20
N GLU A 100 7.22 1.64 39.43
CA GLU A 100 6.18 0.79 39.99
C GLU A 100 4.76 1.37 39.83
N ALA A 101 4.61 2.55 39.20
CA ALA A 101 3.32 3.20 39.05
C ALA A 101 2.35 2.36 38.21
N SER A 102 1.18 2.06 38.76
CA SER A 102 0.13 1.33 38.05
C SER A 102 -0.69 2.26 37.13
N PRO A 103 -1.46 1.73 36.17
CA PRO A 103 -2.39 2.54 35.38
C PRO A 103 -3.37 3.36 36.24
N GLU A 104 -3.80 2.79 37.37
CA GLU A 104 -4.76 3.42 38.30
C GLU A 104 -4.14 4.64 39.00
N ASP A 105 -2.84 4.61 39.28
CA ASP A 105 -2.12 5.74 39.88
C ASP A 105 -1.87 6.86 38.85
N LEU A 106 -1.63 6.49 37.59
CA LEU A 106 -1.23 7.41 36.54
C LEU A 106 -2.41 8.11 35.86
N LEU A 107 -3.56 7.45 35.74
CA LEU A 107 -4.71 7.99 35.02
C LEU A 107 -5.26 9.29 35.63
N PRO A 108 -5.44 9.43 36.96
CA PRO A 108 -5.83 10.71 37.57
C PRO A 108 -4.79 11.80 37.32
N LEU A 109 -3.50 11.46 37.38
CA LEU A 109 -2.42 12.41 37.13
C LEU A 109 -2.41 12.92 35.69
N ILE A 110 -2.78 12.05 34.73
CA ILE A 110 -2.90 12.45 33.33
C ILE A 110 -4.15 13.30 33.08
N THR A 111 -5.27 12.93 33.70
CA THR A 111 -6.58 13.53 33.41
C THR A 111 -6.86 14.81 34.20
N GLU A 112 -6.59 14.82 35.50
CA GLU A 112 -6.86 15.96 36.39
C GLU A 112 -5.77 17.03 36.33
N HIS A 113 -4.50 16.62 36.18
CA HIS A 113 -3.37 17.55 36.11
C HIS A 113 -2.95 17.90 34.67
N GLU A 114 -3.73 17.47 33.68
CA GLU A 114 -3.48 17.68 32.25
C GLU A 114 -2.03 17.33 31.83
N ALA A 115 -1.43 16.30 32.47
CA ALA A 115 -0.06 15.91 32.18
C ALA A 115 0.04 15.41 30.73
N ARG A 116 0.89 16.05 29.92
CA ARG A 116 1.04 15.74 28.49
C ARG A 116 2.29 14.95 28.17
N THR A 117 3.22 14.84 29.11
CA THR A 117 4.41 14.00 28.95
C THR A 117 4.65 13.22 30.22
N ILE A 118 4.55 11.89 30.16
CA ILE A 118 4.86 10.99 31.28
C ILE A 118 6.26 10.43 31.06
N LEU A 119 7.18 10.73 31.97
CA LEU A 119 8.58 10.36 31.86
C LEU A 119 8.92 9.29 32.90
N LEU A 120 9.32 8.10 32.43
CA LEU A 120 9.91 7.07 33.25
C LEU A 120 11.41 7.34 33.40
N THR A 121 11.93 7.33 34.62
CA THR A 121 13.38 7.39 34.85
C THR A 121 13.87 6.00 35.26
N SER A 122 14.44 5.24 34.32
CA SER A 122 15.03 3.93 34.61
C SER A 122 16.11 3.56 33.59
N ALA A 123 17.19 2.96 34.07
CA ALA A 123 18.23 2.35 33.25
C ALA A 123 18.10 0.82 33.16
N ASP A 124 17.03 0.25 33.73
CA ASP A 124 16.78 -1.20 33.76
C ASP A 124 15.85 -1.63 32.60
N PRO A 125 16.32 -2.48 31.66
CA PRO A 125 15.52 -2.97 30.54
C PRO A 125 14.18 -3.62 30.93
N ASP A 126 14.13 -4.35 32.05
CA ASP A 126 12.93 -5.08 32.46
C ASP A 126 11.86 -4.14 33.04
N THR A 127 12.29 -3.06 33.67
CA THR A 127 11.42 -1.95 34.04
C THR A 127 10.82 -1.24 32.83
N LEU A 128 11.63 -0.99 31.78
CA LEU A 128 11.12 -0.40 30.53
C LEU A 128 10.03 -1.29 29.90
N LYS A 129 10.24 -2.61 29.86
CA LYS A 129 9.26 -3.58 29.33
C LYS A 129 7.97 -3.57 30.13
N ARG A 130 8.03 -3.66 31.46
CA ARG A 130 6.85 -3.65 32.33
C ARG A 130 6.04 -2.36 32.19
N PHE A 131 6.70 -1.21 32.14
CA PHE A 131 5.99 0.06 31.95
C PHE A 131 5.41 0.17 30.54
N ALA A 132 6.06 -0.41 29.52
CA ALA A 132 5.51 -0.45 28.17
C ALA A 132 4.19 -1.23 28.07
N GLU A 133 4.00 -2.25 28.92
CA GLU A 133 2.75 -3.03 28.97
C GLU A 133 1.53 -2.18 29.42
N VAL A 134 1.74 -1.13 30.23
CA VAL A 134 0.66 -0.27 30.72
C VAL A 134 0.32 0.91 29.80
N ILE A 135 1.25 1.32 28.93
CA ILE A 135 1.08 2.46 28.02
C ILE A 135 -0.20 2.34 27.15
N PRO A 136 -0.51 1.18 26.51
CA PRO A 136 -1.72 1.05 25.70
C PRO A 136 -3.01 1.25 26.51
N ALA A 137 -3.08 0.70 27.73
CA ALA A 137 -4.23 0.84 28.61
C ALA A 137 -4.45 2.31 29.03
N LEU A 138 -3.36 3.01 29.38
CA LEU A 138 -3.42 4.43 29.71
C LEU A 138 -3.86 5.27 28.51
N ARG A 139 -3.28 5.05 27.32
CA ARG A 139 -3.70 5.76 26.10
C ARG A 139 -5.18 5.58 25.78
N LYS A 140 -5.73 4.39 26.06
CA LYS A 140 -7.16 4.10 25.87
C LYS A 140 -8.05 4.78 26.91
N ALA A 141 -7.56 4.93 28.14
CA ALA A 141 -8.31 5.51 29.24
C ALA A 141 -8.28 7.05 29.26
N VAL A 142 -7.28 7.68 28.64
CA VAL A 142 -7.20 9.14 28.55
C VAL A 142 -8.27 9.68 27.61
N PRO A 143 -9.16 10.56 28.08
CA PRO A 143 -10.20 11.15 27.25
C PRO A 143 -9.59 12.03 26.16
N ARG A 144 -10.19 11.98 24.97
CA ARG A 144 -9.80 12.86 23.86
C ARG A 144 -10.04 14.32 24.23
N SER A 145 -9.10 15.19 23.84
CA SER A 145 -9.26 16.63 24.07
C SER A 145 -10.49 17.18 23.35
N ALA A 146 -11.08 18.26 23.88
CA ALA A 146 -12.18 18.96 23.23
C ALA A 146 -11.85 19.39 21.78
N ALA A 147 -10.60 19.75 21.51
CA ALA A 147 -10.14 20.12 20.15
C ALA A 147 -10.15 18.94 19.18
N ALA A 148 -9.82 17.72 19.64
CA ALA A 148 -9.90 16.51 18.83
C ALA A 148 -11.36 16.09 18.61
N LEU A 149 -12.19 16.14 19.67
CA LEU A 149 -13.61 15.85 19.58
C LEU A 149 -14.35 16.81 18.61
N ALA A 150 -13.93 18.07 18.54
CA ALA A 150 -14.47 19.04 17.58
C ALA A 150 -14.18 18.71 16.10
N LEU A 151 -13.24 17.80 15.82
CA LEU A 151 -12.93 17.34 14.46
C LEU A 151 -13.77 16.13 14.02
N ARG A 152 -14.58 15.55 14.93
CA ARG A 152 -15.53 14.48 14.60
C ARG A 152 -16.51 14.94 13.52
N ARG A 153 -16.87 14.02 12.62
CA ARG A 153 -17.81 14.28 11.52
C ARG A 153 -19.25 13.95 11.94
N PRO A 154 -20.24 14.76 11.55
CA PRO A 154 -21.64 14.42 11.82
C PRO A 154 -22.02 13.12 11.10
N GLY A 155 -22.95 12.36 11.67
CA GLY A 155 -23.46 11.12 11.08
C GLY A 155 -22.67 9.85 11.42
N ILE A 156 -21.59 9.95 12.21
CA ILE A 156 -20.86 8.80 12.76
C ILE A 156 -21.15 8.67 14.26
N ASP A 157 -21.56 7.47 14.67
CA ASP A 157 -21.75 7.11 16.07
C ASP A 157 -20.43 6.74 16.77
N TYR A 158 -19.59 7.74 17.03
CA TYR A 158 -18.26 7.54 17.63
C TYR A 158 -18.29 6.90 19.03
N ASP A 159 -19.39 7.05 19.76
CA ASP A 159 -19.47 6.63 21.17
C ASP A 159 -19.87 5.16 21.31
N HIS A 160 -20.38 4.53 20.24
CA HIS A 160 -20.73 3.11 20.22
C HIS A 160 -19.93 2.32 19.17
N VAL A 161 -18.66 2.67 18.95
CA VAL A 161 -17.75 1.80 18.20
C VAL A 161 -17.54 0.50 18.98
N PRO A 162 -17.56 -0.69 18.34
CA PRO A 162 -17.41 -1.96 19.05
C PRO A 162 -16.10 -2.01 19.84
N SER A 163 -16.18 -2.41 21.10
CA SER A 163 -15.01 -2.45 22.00
C SER A 163 -13.97 -3.50 21.61
N SER A 164 -14.34 -4.43 20.72
CA SER A 164 -13.48 -5.47 20.15
C SER A 164 -12.47 -4.93 19.13
N ILE A 165 -12.73 -3.77 18.51
CA ILE A 165 -11.81 -3.18 17.53
C ILE A 165 -10.50 -2.82 18.22
N ALA A 166 -9.39 -3.39 17.74
CA ALA A 166 -8.07 -3.22 18.35
C ALA A 166 -7.64 -1.75 18.43
N GLU A 167 -7.85 -0.98 17.36
CA GLU A 167 -7.52 0.43 17.32
C GLU A 167 -8.54 1.23 16.51
N VAL A 168 -9.01 2.34 17.09
CA VAL A 168 -9.93 3.30 16.48
C VAL A 168 -9.19 4.62 16.33
N VAL A 169 -9.04 5.09 15.09
CA VAL A 169 -8.36 6.35 14.79
C VAL A 169 -9.37 7.38 14.31
N GLU A 170 -9.49 8.47 15.05
CA GLU A 170 -10.40 9.58 14.79
C GLU A 170 -9.65 10.82 14.26
N PRO A 171 -10.34 11.75 13.58
CA PRO A 171 -9.80 13.06 13.27
C PRO A 171 -9.23 13.75 14.53
N GLY A 172 -7.96 14.18 14.46
CA GLY A 172 -7.25 14.77 15.60
C GLY A 172 -6.27 13.80 16.28
N ASP A 173 -6.46 12.49 16.11
CA ASP A 173 -5.49 11.51 16.60
C ASP A 173 -4.19 11.59 15.78
N PRO A 174 -2.98 11.49 16.38
CA PRO A 174 -1.73 11.58 15.63
C PRO A 174 -1.59 10.54 14.51
N ALA A 175 -2.10 9.32 14.74
CA ALA A 175 -2.10 8.23 13.76
C ALA A 175 -2.97 8.54 12.53
N TYR A 176 -3.94 9.47 12.63
CA TYR A 176 -4.85 9.84 11.56
C TYR A 176 -4.13 10.26 10.27
N ARG A 177 -2.93 10.85 10.41
CA ARG A 177 -2.09 11.28 9.27
C ARG A 177 -1.68 10.13 8.34
N ARG A 178 -1.65 8.89 8.82
CA ARG A 178 -1.33 7.71 8.00
C ARG A 178 -2.46 7.30 7.06
N PHE A 179 -3.70 7.66 7.39
CA PHE A 179 -4.92 7.16 6.72
C PHE A 179 -5.62 8.22 5.86
N ARG A 180 -5.17 9.48 5.95
CA ARG A 180 -5.64 10.61 5.14
C ARG A 180 -5.02 10.65 3.72
N SER A 181 -4.36 9.59 3.30
CA SER A 181 -3.74 9.46 1.98
C SER A 181 -3.56 8.00 1.57
N GLY A 182 -3.70 7.74 0.28
CA GLY A 182 -3.21 6.56 -0.41
C GLY A 182 -1.97 6.89 -1.23
N TYR A 183 -1.56 5.97 -2.10
CA TYR A 183 -0.33 6.12 -2.90
C TYR A 183 -0.28 7.39 -3.76
N LEU A 184 -1.40 7.77 -4.37
CA LEU A 184 -1.46 8.95 -5.26
C LEU A 184 -2.49 10.01 -4.84
N ARG A 185 -3.37 9.70 -3.88
CA ARG A 185 -4.54 10.52 -3.54
C ARG A 185 -4.64 10.85 -2.05
N GLY A 186 -5.16 12.03 -1.76
CA GLY A 186 -5.54 12.44 -0.41
C GLY A 186 -6.91 11.92 0.00
N GLY A 187 -7.21 12.02 1.28
CA GLY A 187 -8.51 11.69 1.88
C GLY A 187 -8.71 12.43 3.20
N SER A 188 -9.91 12.35 3.75
CA SER A 188 -10.25 12.91 5.05
C SER A 188 -11.31 12.03 5.74
N PRO A 189 -10.98 10.77 6.06
CA PRO A 189 -11.94 9.82 6.60
C PRO A 189 -12.55 10.31 7.90
N GLY A 190 -13.82 10.01 8.13
CA GLY A 190 -14.49 10.37 9.38
C GLY A 190 -14.04 9.51 10.56
N ILE A 191 -13.69 8.24 10.30
CA ILE A 191 -13.15 7.30 11.30
C ILE A 191 -12.37 6.18 10.60
N VAL A 192 -11.33 5.66 11.25
CA VAL A 192 -10.60 4.46 10.80
C VAL A 192 -10.74 3.39 11.87
N LEU A 193 -11.20 2.21 11.45
CA LEU A 193 -11.32 1.02 12.28
C LEU A 193 -10.22 0.04 11.84
N ARG A 194 -9.20 -0.14 12.68
CA ARG A 194 -8.10 -1.06 12.39
C ARG A 194 -8.42 -2.43 12.99
N ALA A 195 -8.75 -3.38 12.13
CA ALA A 195 -9.05 -4.74 12.52
C ALA A 195 -7.77 -5.60 12.55
N ALA A 196 -7.64 -6.43 13.58
CA ALA A 196 -6.51 -7.36 13.73
C ALA A 196 -6.85 -8.80 13.34
N ASP A 197 -8.13 -9.13 13.13
CA ASP A 197 -8.61 -10.47 12.79
C ASP A 197 -10.00 -10.41 12.12
N ALA A 198 -10.52 -11.56 11.68
CA ALA A 198 -11.81 -11.66 11.02
C ALA A 198 -13.01 -11.28 11.89
N THR A 199 -12.93 -11.50 13.21
CA THR A 199 -14.02 -11.12 14.13
C THR A 199 -14.12 -9.61 14.20
N GLN A 200 -12.99 -8.91 14.31
CA GLN A 200 -12.96 -7.45 14.32
C GLN A 200 -13.37 -6.84 12.97
N VAL A 201 -13.06 -7.52 11.85
CA VAL A 201 -13.58 -7.13 10.54
C VAL A 201 -15.11 -7.24 10.51
N SER A 202 -15.69 -8.32 11.05
CA SER A 202 -17.13 -8.50 11.17
C SER A 202 -17.78 -7.40 12.02
N ASP A 203 -17.21 -7.11 13.20
CA ASP A 203 -17.71 -6.06 14.08
C ASP A 203 -17.62 -4.66 13.43
N ALA A 204 -16.54 -4.38 12.70
CA ALA A 204 -16.39 -3.14 11.96
C ALA A 204 -17.40 -3.01 10.82
N LEU A 205 -17.74 -4.11 10.13
CA LEU A 205 -18.80 -4.12 9.12
C LEU A 205 -20.18 -3.94 9.73
N ALA A 206 -20.45 -4.55 10.89
CA ALA A 206 -21.68 -4.32 11.63
C ALA A 206 -21.81 -2.83 12.03
N PHE A 207 -20.72 -2.20 12.46
CA PHE A 207 -20.67 -0.76 12.70
C PHE A 207 -20.94 0.05 11.42
N ALA A 208 -20.29 -0.28 10.31
CA ALA A 208 -20.47 0.43 9.04
C ALA A 208 -21.90 0.33 8.50
N ARG A 209 -22.56 -0.82 8.67
CA ARG A 209 -23.95 -1.05 8.26
C ARG A 209 -24.98 -0.21 9.02
N ARG A 210 -24.66 0.25 10.23
CA ARG A 210 -25.50 1.24 10.93
C ARG A 210 -25.44 2.63 10.28
N HIS A 211 -24.49 2.85 9.39
CA HIS A 211 -24.23 4.12 8.73
C HIS A 211 -24.24 3.99 7.19
N PRO A 212 -25.32 3.48 6.56
CA PRO A 212 -25.36 3.16 5.14
C PRO A 212 -25.29 4.38 4.21
N HIS A 213 -25.31 5.59 4.77
CA HIS A 213 -25.17 6.86 4.06
C HIS A 213 -23.70 7.32 3.96
N LEU A 214 -22.79 6.71 4.72
CA LEU A 214 -21.36 7.02 4.69
C LEU A 214 -20.64 6.12 3.67
N PRO A 215 -19.56 6.61 3.04
CA PRO A 215 -18.70 5.76 2.22
C PRO A 215 -17.91 4.78 3.09
N LEU A 216 -17.73 3.55 2.62
CA LEU A 216 -16.97 2.48 3.27
C LEU A 216 -15.75 2.10 2.42
N SER A 217 -14.57 2.49 2.85
CA SER A 217 -13.31 2.13 2.19
C SER A 217 -12.65 0.96 2.89
N ILE A 218 -12.26 -0.06 2.12
CA ILE A 218 -11.43 -1.16 2.61
C ILE A 218 -9.97 -0.86 2.29
N ARG A 219 -9.09 -0.97 3.29
CA ARG A 219 -7.69 -0.58 3.18
C ARG A 219 -6.74 -1.69 3.61
N SER A 220 -5.91 -2.14 2.66
CA SER A 220 -4.66 -2.89 2.91
C SER A 220 -3.49 -1.90 3.06
N ALA A 221 -2.51 -1.89 2.14
CA ALA A 221 -1.39 -0.93 2.18
C ALA A 221 -1.78 0.51 1.74
N GLY A 222 -2.95 0.71 1.12
CA GLY A 222 -3.37 2.03 0.62
C GLY A 222 -2.86 2.40 -0.78
N HIS A 223 -2.42 1.41 -1.57
CA HIS A 223 -1.74 1.63 -2.84
C HIS A 223 -2.66 1.84 -4.07
N GLY A 224 -3.98 1.71 -3.91
CA GLY A 224 -4.91 1.80 -5.03
C GLY A 224 -4.85 3.17 -5.73
N ILE A 225 -4.52 3.19 -7.03
CA ILE A 225 -4.43 4.42 -7.85
C ILE A 225 -5.75 5.20 -7.85
N SER A 226 -6.87 4.49 -7.72
CA SER A 226 -8.19 5.10 -7.63
C SER A 226 -8.46 5.85 -6.32
N GLY A 227 -7.60 5.74 -5.31
CA GLY A 227 -7.79 6.41 -4.02
C GLY A 227 -8.90 5.81 -3.14
N ARG A 228 -9.58 4.73 -3.57
CA ARG A 228 -10.72 4.13 -2.87
C ARG A 228 -10.38 3.43 -1.55
N SER A 229 -9.10 3.30 -1.22
CA SER A 229 -8.61 2.85 0.09
C SER A 229 -8.63 3.95 1.16
N THR A 230 -9.22 5.11 0.84
CA THR A 230 -9.62 6.18 1.77
C THR A 230 -10.86 6.88 1.19
N ASN A 231 -11.42 7.82 1.94
CA ASN A 231 -12.61 8.57 1.54
C ASN A 231 -12.65 9.95 2.22
N ASP A 232 -13.71 10.70 1.97
CA ASP A 232 -14.02 11.94 2.69
C ASP A 232 -15.22 11.70 3.61
N GLY A 233 -15.01 11.88 4.92
CA GLY A 233 -16.04 11.84 5.95
C GLY A 233 -16.62 10.45 6.29
N GLY A 234 -16.19 9.38 5.62
CA GLY A 234 -16.72 8.03 5.82
C GLY A 234 -15.90 7.15 6.76
N ILE A 235 -16.11 5.84 6.62
CA ILE A 235 -15.48 4.81 7.43
C ILE A 235 -14.37 4.16 6.61
N VAL A 236 -13.17 4.07 7.17
CA VAL A 236 -12.09 3.26 6.62
C VAL A 236 -11.93 2.02 7.48
N LEU A 237 -12.18 0.85 6.91
CA LEU A 237 -11.85 -0.44 7.52
C LEU A 237 -10.44 -0.84 7.07
N ASP A 238 -9.49 -0.72 7.98
CA ASP A 238 -8.07 -0.98 7.75
C ASP A 238 -7.72 -2.40 8.24
N VAL A 239 -7.20 -3.22 7.33
CA VAL A 239 -6.73 -4.60 7.60
C VAL A 239 -5.21 -4.70 7.52
N SER A 240 -4.51 -3.55 7.57
CA SER A 240 -3.04 -3.50 7.46
C SER A 240 -2.31 -4.25 8.57
N SER A 241 -2.97 -4.46 9.72
CA SER A 241 -2.43 -5.26 10.84
C SER A 241 -2.52 -6.77 10.61
N ILE A 242 -3.34 -7.24 9.67
CA ILE A 242 -3.44 -8.65 9.31
C ILE A 242 -2.40 -8.94 8.23
N ASN A 243 -1.13 -8.97 8.62
CA ASN A 243 0.02 -9.00 7.70
C ASN A 243 0.95 -10.21 7.90
N GLY A 244 0.49 -11.25 8.60
CA GLY A 244 1.23 -12.49 8.78
C GLY A 244 1.53 -13.20 7.47
N ILE A 245 2.70 -13.84 7.39
CA ILE A 245 3.17 -14.62 6.24
C ILE A 245 3.71 -15.94 6.79
N GLU A 246 3.06 -17.04 6.45
CA GLU A 246 3.33 -18.37 7.01
C GLU A 246 3.43 -19.41 5.89
N VAL A 247 4.53 -20.16 5.86
CA VAL A 247 4.63 -21.36 5.02
C VAL A 247 3.89 -22.51 5.73
N VAL A 248 2.71 -22.86 5.23
CA VAL A 248 1.82 -23.86 5.86
C VAL A 248 2.08 -25.28 5.38
N ASP A 249 2.58 -25.45 4.15
CA ASP A 249 3.02 -26.75 3.64
C ASP A 249 4.19 -26.57 2.66
N LYS A 250 5.36 -27.12 3.00
CA LYS A 250 6.55 -27.01 2.17
C LYS A 250 6.54 -27.95 0.96
N ALA A 251 5.89 -29.10 1.06
CA ALA A 251 5.92 -30.11 0.00
C ALA A 251 5.16 -29.64 -1.25
N ILE A 252 4.11 -28.86 -1.04
CA ILE A 252 3.29 -28.27 -2.10
C ILE A 252 3.43 -26.74 -2.18
N ARG A 253 4.45 -26.16 -1.53
CA ARG A 253 4.75 -24.72 -1.55
C ARG A 253 3.56 -23.83 -1.18
N ARG A 254 2.76 -24.28 -0.21
CA ARG A 254 1.57 -23.57 0.26
C ARG A 254 1.96 -22.50 1.28
N VAL A 255 1.49 -21.27 1.04
CA VAL A 255 1.78 -20.11 1.88
C VAL A 255 0.48 -19.40 2.23
N ARG A 256 0.27 -19.13 3.52
CA ARG A 256 -0.82 -18.31 4.03
C ARG A 256 -0.33 -16.88 4.24
N ILE A 257 -1.07 -15.91 3.69
CA ILE A 257 -0.68 -14.51 3.64
C ILE A 257 -1.86 -13.63 4.06
N GLY A 258 -1.64 -12.73 4.99
CA GLY A 258 -2.63 -11.75 5.41
C GLY A 258 -2.83 -10.62 4.39
N PRO A 259 -4.05 -10.03 4.28
CA PRO A 259 -4.38 -8.98 3.33
C PRO A 259 -3.59 -7.68 3.52
N GLY A 260 -3.05 -7.47 4.73
CA GLY A 260 -2.28 -6.30 5.12
C GLY A 260 -0.79 -6.38 4.76
N ALA A 261 -0.27 -7.56 4.40
CA ALA A 261 1.11 -7.73 3.96
C ALA A 261 1.38 -6.95 2.66
N ARG A 262 2.64 -6.55 2.44
CA ARG A 262 3.08 -5.95 1.17
C ARG A 262 3.91 -6.95 0.37
N TRP A 263 3.94 -6.79 -0.94
CA TRP A 263 4.62 -7.76 -1.82
C TRP A 263 6.14 -7.83 -1.62
N MET A 264 6.79 -6.76 -1.16
CA MET A 264 8.20 -6.84 -0.76
C MET A 264 8.41 -7.73 0.48
N ASP A 265 7.48 -7.67 1.45
CA ASP A 265 7.55 -8.47 2.67
C ASP A 265 7.32 -9.97 2.32
N VAL A 266 6.38 -10.24 1.40
CA VAL A 266 6.16 -11.58 0.84
C VAL A 266 7.37 -12.10 0.10
N ALA A 267 7.97 -11.30 -0.80
CA ALA A 267 9.15 -11.73 -1.54
C ALA A 267 10.33 -12.04 -0.62
N ALA A 268 10.56 -11.21 0.41
CA ALA A 268 11.60 -11.46 1.42
C ALA A 268 11.33 -12.73 2.25
N ALA A 269 10.07 -12.99 2.61
CA ALA A 269 9.70 -14.19 3.37
C ALA A 269 9.86 -15.49 2.56
N LEU A 270 9.70 -15.43 1.24
CA LEU A 270 9.80 -16.60 0.35
C LEU A 270 11.22 -16.85 -0.19
N GLU A 271 12.08 -15.82 -0.22
CA GLU A 271 13.46 -15.91 -0.70
C GLU A 271 14.26 -17.08 -0.09
N PRO A 272 14.25 -17.34 1.24
CA PRO A 272 15.03 -18.44 1.83
C PRO A 272 14.61 -19.83 1.34
N HIS A 273 13.42 -19.94 0.72
CA HIS A 273 12.91 -21.18 0.15
C HIS A 273 13.19 -21.32 -1.35
N GLY A 274 13.78 -20.29 -1.98
CA GLY A 274 13.93 -20.19 -3.44
C GLY A 274 12.60 -19.94 -4.17
N TRP A 275 11.56 -19.52 -3.44
CA TRP A 275 10.22 -19.35 -3.98
C TRP A 275 9.88 -17.89 -4.28
N ALA A 276 8.91 -17.69 -5.17
CA ALA A 276 8.29 -16.41 -5.42
C ALA A 276 6.79 -16.57 -5.73
N LEU A 277 6.06 -15.46 -5.69
CA LEU A 277 4.70 -15.36 -6.18
C LEU A 277 4.62 -14.24 -7.21
N SER A 278 3.91 -14.50 -8.30
CA SER A 278 3.50 -13.46 -9.22
C SER A 278 2.65 -12.43 -8.49
N SER A 279 3.00 -11.15 -8.61
CA SER A 279 2.40 -10.05 -7.85
C SER A 279 2.19 -8.81 -8.72
N GLY A 280 3.06 -7.82 -8.56
CA GLY A 280 3.11 -6.58 -9.32
C GLY A 280 4.55 -6.22 -9.69
N ASP A 281 4.78 -4.94 -9.93
CA ASP A 281 6.11 -4.35 -10.16
C ASP A 281 6.62 -3.50 -8.99
N TYR A 282 5.79 -3.25 -7.98
CA TYR A 282 6.13 -2.39 -6.85
C TYR A 282 5.88 -3.07 -5.50
N GLY A 283 6.91 -3.10 -4.66
CA GLY A 283 6.93 -3.82 -3.40
C GLY A 283 5.94 -3.32 -2.35
N GLY A 284 5.62 -2.04 -2.38
CA GLY A 284 4.74 -1.38 -1.40
C GLY A 284 3.24 -1.64 -1.62
N VAL A 285 2.88 -2.34 -2.70
CA VAL A 285 1.49 -2.72 -2.96
C VAL A 285 1.05 -3.77 -1.93
N GLY A 286 -0.15 -3.57 -1.37
CA GLY A 286 -0.74 -4.52 -0.40
C GLY A 286 -1.31 -5.76 -1.10
N VAL A 287 -1.17 -6.91 -0.45
CA VAL A 287 -1.64 -8.21 -0.96
C VAL A 287 -3.14 -8.17 -1.22
N GLY A 288 -3.96 -7.68 -0.28
CA GLY A 288 -5.42 -7.76 -0.38
C GLY A 288 -6.02 -7.16 -1.66
N GLY A 289 -5.63 -5.93 -2.00
CA GLY A 289 -6.16 -5.27 -3.21
C GLY A 289 -5.68 -5.91 -4.51
N LEU A 290 -4.41 -6.33 -4.58
CA LEU A 290 -3.84 -6.90 -5.80
C LEU A 290 -4.32 -8.33 -6.04
N ALA A 291 -4.32 -9.16 -4.99
CA ALA A 291 -4.74 -10.56 -5.04
C ALA A 291 -6.24 -10.78 -5.26
N THR A 292 -7.04 -9.71 -5.30
CA THR A 292 -8.47 -9.77 -5.63
C THR A 292 -8.82 -9.11 -6.97
N ALA A 293 -7.88 -8.37 -7.56
CA ALA A 293 -8.09 -7.66 -8.83
C ALA A 293 -7.43 -8.34 -10.04
N GLY A 294 -6.48 -9.27 -9.81
CA GLY A 294 -5.74 -9.97 -10.85
C GLY A 294 -4.28 -10.15 -10.45
N GLY A 295 -3.50 -9.08 -10.57
CA GLY A 295 -2.06 -9.07 -10.27
C GLY A 295 -1.21 -9.28 -11.52
N ILE A 296 -0.96 -8.18 -12.23
CA ILE A 296 -0.05 -8.11 -13.37
C ILE A 296 1.29 -7.57 -12.87
N GLY A 297 2.33 -8.38 -13.01
CA GLY A 297 3.68 -8.10 -12.53
C GLY A 297 4.77 -8.79 -13.36
N PHE A 298 6.00 -8.76 -12.86
CA PHE A 298 7.17 -9.23 -13.60
C PHE A 298 7.19 -10.74 -13.89
N LEU A 299 6.50 -11.54 -13.07
CA LEU A 299 6.41 -12.99 -13.26
C LEU A 299 5.15 -13.43 -14.03
N SER A 300 4.27 -12.50 -14.42
CA SER A 300 2.97 -12.87 -14.97
C SER A 300 3.03 -13.69 -16.25
N ARG A 301 3.98 -13.38 -17.14
CA ARG A 301 4.15 -14.16 -18.37
C ARG A 301 4.67 -15.56 -18.13
N ALA A 302 5.55 -15.74 -17.15
CA ALA A 302 6.14 -17.04 -16.85
C ALA A 302 5.19 -17.93 -16.05
N HIS A 303 4.49 -17.36 -15.06
CA HIS A 303 3.76 -18.12 -14.03
C HIS A 303 2.25 -17.85 -13.95
N GLY A 304 1.75 -16.78 -14.56
CA GLY A 304 0.32 -16.39 -14.50
C GLY A 304 0.07 -15.20 -13.57
N LEU A 305 -1.20 -14.80 -13.44
CA LEU A 305 -1.58 -13.70 -12.54
C LEU A 305 -1.50 -14.16 -11.08
N THR A 306 -1.40 -13.23 -10.14
CA THR A 306 -1.47 -13.55 -8.70
C THR A 306 -2.69 -14.40 -8.34
N ILE A 307 -3.85 -14.10 -8.93
CA ILE A 307 -5.09 -14.84 -8.70
C ILE A 307 -5.05 -16.29 -9.21
N ASP A 308 -4.12 -16.67 -10.08
CA ASP A 308 -3.99 -18.03 -10.63
C ASP A 308 -3.24 -18.96 -9.66
N HIS A 309 -2.45 -18.37 -8.76
CA HIS A 309 -1.78 -19.04 -7.64
C HIS A 309 -2.65 -19.13 -6.40
N LEU A 310 -3.77 -18.42 -6.37
CA LEU A 310 -4.69 -18.43 -5.23
C LEU A 310 -5.42 -19.77 -5.20
N ARG A 311 -5.53 -20.33 -4.00
CA ARG A 311 -6.13 -21.65 -3.80
C ARG A 311 -7.25 -21.64 -2.76
N GLU A 312 -7.21 -20.69 -1.83
CA GLU A 312 -8.27 -20.48 -0.85
C GLU A 312 -8.22 -19.04 -0.31
N VAL A 313 -9.38 -18.53 0.10
CA VAL A 313 -9.49 -17.34 0.95
C VAL A 313 -10.38 -17.59 2.16
N GLU A 314 -10.06 -16.94 3.27
CA GLU A 314 -11.02 -16.63 4.34
C GLU A 314 -11.48 -15.19 4.16
N MET A 315 -12.79 -14.93 4.23
CA MET A 315 -13.33 -13.59 4.09
C MET A 315 -14.59 -13.35 4.91
N VAL A 316 -14.82 -12.08 5.24
CA VAL A 316 -16.01 -11.62 5.92
C VAL A 316 -16.98 -11.01 4.91
N LEU A 317 -18.20 -11.52 4.87
CA LEU A 317 -19.27 -11.09 3.97
C LEU A 317 -20.01 -9.85 4.50
N ALA A 318 -20.92 -9.32 3.68
CA ALA A 318 -21.68 -8.11 4.00
C ALA A 318 -22.54 -8.27 5.27
N ASP A 319 -23.04 -9.47 5.55
CA ASP A 319 -23.83 -9.75 6.75
C ASP A 319 -22.97 -9.92 8.02
N GLY A 320 -21.64 -9.96 7.89
CA GLY A 320 -20.67 -10.18 8.96
C GLY A 320 -20.26 -11.65 9.13
N SER A 321 -20.79 -12.58 8.36
CA SER A 321 -20.38 -13.98 8.42
C SER A 321 -18.96 -14.18 7.90
N VAL A 322 -18.19 -15.04 8.57
CA VAL A 322 -16.86 -15.48 8.13
C VAL A 322 -17.03 -16.76 7.32
N VAL A 323 -16.52 -16.77 6.09
CA VAL A 323 -16.60 -17.91 5.18
C VAL A 323 -15.23 -18.23 4.59
N ARG A 324 -15.04 -19.49 4.19
CA ARG A 324 -13.93 -19.90 3.33
C ARG A 324 -14.42 -20.08 1.90
N ALA A 325 -13.58 -19.75 0.94
CA ALA A 325 -13.86 -19.97 -0.48
C ALA A 325 -12.64 -20.59 -1.17
N SER A 326 -12.86 -21.71 -1.85
CA SER A 326 -11.88 -22.49 -2.61
C SER A 326 -12.57 -23.15 -3.80
N GLU A 327 -11.89 -24.05 -4.52
CA GLU A 327 -12.54 -24.85 -5.57
C GLU A 327 -13.58 -25.85 -5.03
N THR A 328 -13.50 -26.22 -3.74
CA THR A 328 -14.37 -27.24 -3.13
C THR A 328 -15.35 -26.68 -2.10
N GLU A 329 -15.18 -25.43 -1.65
CA GLU A 329 -16.04 -24.73 -0.70
C GLU A 329 -16.37 -23.33 -1.23
N ASN A 330 -17.66 -22.96 -1.30
CA ASN A 330 -18.10 -21.68 -1.92
C ASN A 330 -17.41 -21.35 -3.26
N PRO A 331 -17.40 -22.26 -4.26
CA PRO A 331 -16.61 -22.12 -5.48
C PRO A 331 -17.05 -20.96 -6.39
N ASP A 332 -18.31 -20.55 -6.28
CA ASP A 332 -18.86 -19.38 -6.94
C ASP A 332 -18.28 -18.08 -6.37
N LEU A 333 -18.15 -17.98 -5.04
CA LEU A 333 -17.46 -16.87 -4.38
C LEU A 333 -15.96 -16.89 -4.68
N PHE A 334 -15.33 -18.07 -4.68
CA PHE A 334 -13.90 -18.20 -5.02
C PHE A 334 -13.60 -17.78 -6.46
N TRP A 335 -14.49 -18.07 -7.39
CA TRP A 335 -14.44 -17.54 -8.75
C TRP A 335 -14.52 -16.01 -8.77
N ALA A 336 -15.42 -15.42 -7.98
CA ALA A 336 -15.66 -13.98 -7.96
C ALA A 336 -14.48 -13.19 -7.36
N VAL A 337 -13.92 -13.65 -6.24
CA VAL A 337 -12.79 -13.02 -5.55
C VAL A 337 -11.56 -12.93 -6.45
N ARG A 338 -11.38 -13.87 -7.39
CA ARG A 338 -10.29 -13.88 -8.38
C ARG A 338 -10.55 -12.93 -9.56
N GLY A 339 -10.73 -11.64 -9.26
CA GLY A 339 -10.78 -10.57 -10.28
C GLY A 339 -11.78 -9.45 -9.99
N ALA A 340 -12.75 -9.66 -9.10
CA ALA A 340 -13.79 -8.66 -8.83
C ALA A 340 -13.47 -7.68 -7.68
N GLY A 341 -12.24 -7.70 -7.15
CA GLY A 341 -11.84 -6.84 -6.04
C GLY A 341 -12.67 -7.07 -4.78
N ALA A 342 -12.94 -5.99 -4.05
CA ALA A 342 -13.66 -6.03 -2.77
C ALA A 342 -15.20 -6.11 -2.90
N ASN A 343 -15.74 -6.50 -4.05
CA ASN A 343 -17.19 -6.49 -4.29
C ASN A 343 -17.99 -7.48 -3.41
N PHE A 344 -17.36 -8.48 -2.81
CA PHE A 344 -18.08 -9.57 -2.12
C PHE A 344 -17.75 -9.70 -0.63
N GLY A 345 -16.82 -8.89 -0.12
CA GLY A 345 -16.36 -9.02 1.26
C GLY A 345 -14.97 -8.47 1.49
N VAL A 346 -14.52 -8.63 2.72
CA VAL A 346 -13.16 -8.30 3.16
C VAL A 346 -12.41 -9.62 3.37
N VAL A 347 -11.43 -9.90 2.52
CA VAL A 347 -10.55 -11.07 2.70
C VAL A 347 -9.64 -10.83 3.90
N THR A 348 -9.58 -11.81 4.80
CA THR A 348 -8.79 -11.81 6.04
C THR A 348 -7.61 -12.77 5.99
N SER A 349 -7.63 -13.74 5.08
CA SER A 349 -6.51 -14.64 4.82
C SER A 349 -6.53 -15.12 3.37
N PHE A 350 -5.37 -15.19 2.74
CA PHE A 350 -5.17 -15.82 1.43
C PHE A 350 -4.26 -17.03 1.58
N GLU A 351 -4.56 -18.10 0.86
CA GLU A 351 -3.60 -19.19 0.69
C GLU A 351 -3.20 -19.36 -0.77
N PHE A 352 -1.90 -19.25 -1.03
CA PHE A 352 -1.30 -19.35 -2.36
C PHE A 352 -0.42 -20.59 -2.48
N GLU A 353 -0.27 -21.06 -3.71
CA GLU A 353 0.80 -21.96 -4.11
C GLU A 353 1.93 -21.16 -4.77
N ALA A 354 3.12 -21.19 -4.18
CA ALA A 354 4.28 -20.45 -4.68
C ALA A 354 5.06 -21.22 -5.77
N ASP A 355 5.75 -20.47 -6.63
CA ASP A 355 6.61 -20.99 -7.70
C ASP A 355 8.07 -21.06 -7.26
N GLU A 356 8.83 -21.99 -7.85
CA GLU A 356 10.28 -22.02 -7.75
C GLU A 356 10.88 -21.05 -8.77
N VAL A 357 11.57 -20.01 -8.28
CA VAL A 357 12.10 -18.93 -9.13
C VAL A 357 13.55 -18.61 -8.78
N GLY A 358 13.86 -18.44 -7.48
CA GLY A 358 15.21 -18.08 -7.03
C GLY A 358 15.70 -16.72 -7.58
N GLN A 359 16.79 -16.76 -8.35
CA GLN A 359 17.39 -15.59 -8.96
C GLN A 359 16.82 -15.34 -10.37
N VAL A 360 16.81 -14.06 -10.77
CA VAL A 360 16.29 -13.62 -12.06
C VAL A 360 17.23 -12.60 -12.70
N GLY A 361 17.27 -12.59 -14.03
CA GLY A 361 17.83 -11.49 -14.78
C GLY A 361 16.93 -10.26 -14.64
N PHE A 362 17.45 -9.14 -14.16
CA PHE A 362 16.75 -7.86 -14.06
C PHE A 362 17.50 -6.79 -14.83
N ALA A 363 16.80 -6.04 -15.67
CA ALA A 363 17.40 -4.98 -16.46
C ALA A 363 16.54 -3.73 -16.55
N VAL A 364 17.20 -2.58 -16.55
CA VAL A 364 16.63 -1.27 -16.87
C VAL A 364 17.43 -0.67 -18.01
N LEU A 365 16.78 -0.45 -19.15
CA LEU A 365 17.39 0.15 -20.34
C LEU A 365 16.70 1.48 -20.64
N VAL A 366 17.49 2.51 -20.94
CA VAL A 366 17.01 3.82 -21.38
C VAL A 366 17.48 4.02 -22.81
N SER A 367 16.54 4.07 -23.74
CA SER A 367 16.79 4.11 -25.18
C SER A 367 16.35 5.43 -25.79
N ASP A 368 16.94 5.79 -26.93
CA ASP A 368 16.41 6.82 -27.81
C ASP A 368 14.99 6.45 -28.28
N ALA A 369 14.06 7.38 -28.13
CA ALA A 369 12.70 7.24 -28.62
C ALA A 369 12.30 8.44 -29.49
N SER A 370 13.23 8.93 -30.32
CA SER A 370 13.00 10.05 -31.22
C SER A 370 11.83 9.80 -32.18
N ASP A 371 11.59 8.54 -32.55
CA ASP A 371 10.34 8.05 -33.13
C ASP A 371 9.61 7.12 -32.14
N PRO A 372 8.70 7.66 -31.30
CA PRO A 372 8.00 6.84 -30.32
C PRO A 372 7.01 5.86 -30.96
N ALA A 373 6.56 6.09 -32.21
CA ALA A 373 5.66 5.16 -32.88
C ALA A 373 6.43 3.92 -33.36
N ASP A 374 7.58 4.10 -34.01
CA ASP A 374 8.46 2.98 -34.40
C ASP A 374 8.95 2.21 -33.17
N PHE A 375 9.38 2.91 -32.12
CA PHE A 375 9.84 2.28 -30.89
C PHE A 375 8.74 1.38 -30.27
N LEU A 376 7.53 1.91 -30.11
CA LEU A 376 6.37 1.15 -29.59
C LEU A 376 6.12 -0.11 -30.41
N LEU A 377 6.05 0.03 -31.73
CA LEU A 377 5.76 -1.07 -32.65
C LEU A 377 6.84 -2.16 -32.59
N ARG A 378 8.12 -1.77 -32.56
CA ARG A 378 9.23 -2.72 -32.47
C ARG A 378 9.29 -3.39 -31.11
N TRP A 379 9.11 -2.65 -30.03
CA TRP A 379 9.04 -3.20 -28.68
C TRP A 379 7.91 -4.22 -28.53
N GLY A 380 6.70 -3.89 -28.98
CA GLY A 380 5.56 -4.81 -28.93
C GLY A 380 5.84 -6.12 -29.67
N ARG A 381 6.41 -6.03 -30.89
CA ARG A 381 6.81 -7.20 -31.68
C ARG A 381 7.89 -8.04 -31.02
N VAL A 382 8.85 -7.41 -30.32
CA VAL A 382 9.88 -8.14 -29.57
C VAL A 382 9.20 -8.92 -28.44
N VAL A 383 8.40 -8.25 -27.60
CA VAL A 383 7.71 -8.89 -26.47
C VAL A 383 6.82 -10.06 -26.90
N GLU A 384 6.06 -9.92 -27.98
CA GLU A 384 5.18 -10.98 -28.50
C GLU A 384 5.95 -12.18 -29.05
N LYS A 385 7.15 -11.96 -29.63
CA LYS A 385 8.01 -13.03 -30.14
C LYS A 385 8.89 -13.67 -29.07
N SER A 386 9.13 -12.97 -27.97
CA SER A 386 9.99 -13.46 -26.90
C SER A 386 9.34 -14.64 -26.17
N PRO A 387 10.15 -15.60 -25.70
CA PRO A 387 9.67 -16.64 -24.81
C PRO A 387 9.02 -16.05 -23.55
N ARG A 388 8.14 -16.83 -22.92
CA ARG A 388 7.32 -16.36 -21.79
C ARG A 388 8.14 -16.10 -20.51
N ASP A 389 9.38 -16.56 -20.47
CA ASP A 389 10.35 -16.28 -19.38
C ASP A 389 10.80 -14.81 -19.36
N LEU A 390 10.63 -14.05 -20.45
CA LEU A 390 10.87 -12.61 -20.50
C LEU A 390 9.57 -11.84 -20.29
N THR A 391 9.55 -10.98 -19.28
CA THR A 391 8.56 -9.91 -19.12
C THR A 391 9.27 -8.56 -19.27
N SER A 392 8.76 -7.68 -20.14
CA SER A 392 9.27 -6.31 -20.30
C SER A 392 8.14 -5.31 -20.14
N PHE A 393 8.35 -4.27 -19.33
CA PHE A 393 7.47 -3.12 -19.20
C PHE A 393 8.13 -1.91 -19.86
N LEU A 394 7.34 -1.05 -20.49
CA LEU A 394 7.81 0.12 -21.22
C LEU A 394 7.14 1.37 -20.66
N ILE A 395 7.95 2.34 -20.25
CA ILE A 395 7.52 3.69 -19.90
C ILE A 395 7.96 4.65 -21.00
N LEU A 396 7.02 5.41 -21.54
CA LEU A 396 7.25 6.46 -22.51
C LEU A 396 6.83 7.79 -21.92
N PRO A 397 7.76 8.53 -21.29
CA PRO A 397 7.45 9.87 -20.80
C PRO A 397 7.04 10.78 -21.98
N PRO A 398 6.04 11.64 -21.80
CA PRO A 398 5.70 12.67 -22.76
C PRO A 398 6.91 13.59 -23.06
N PRO A 399 7.02 14.15 -24.28
CA PRO A 399 8.15 15.00 -24.65
C PRO A 399 8.30 16.22 -23.72
N ARG A 400 9.52 16.47 -23.25
CA ARG A 400 9.86 17.65 -22.43
C ARG A 400 10.80 18.57 -23.21
N ARG A 401 10.53 19.87 -23.18
CA ARG A 401 11.35 20.87 -23.90
C ARG A 401 12.79 20.82 -23.40
N GLY A 402 13.74 20.65 -24.33
CA GLY A 402 15.17 20.62 -24.03
C GLY A 402 15.70 19.27 -23.49
N GLN A 403 14.86 18.23 -23.45
CA GLN A 403 15.29 16.86 -23.13
C GLN A 403 15.08 15.96 -24.37
N PRO A 404 15.98 15.00 -24.62
CA PRO A 404 15.77 14.03 -25.68
C PRO A 404 14.54 13.15 -25.36
N PRO A 405 13.75 12.73 -26.36
CA PRO A 405 12.73 11.70 -26.18
C PRO A 405 13.40 10.38 -25.79
N VAL A 406 12.89 9.75 -24.73
CA VAL A 406 13.43 8.49 -24.22
C VAL A 406 12.34 7.45 -24.04
N ALA A 407 12.73 6.19 -24.14
CA ALA A 407 11.95 5.02 -23.72
C ALA A 407 12.70 4.33 -22.59
N GLN A 408 12.01 4.01 -21.49
CA GLN A 408 12.59 3.20 -20.43
C GLN A 408 11.92 1.82 -20.43
N THR A 409 12.71 0.77 -20.63
CA THR A 409 12.24 -0.61 -20.47
C THR A 409 12.75 -1.18 -19.16
N ILE A 410 11.86 -1.79 -18.39
CA ILE A 410 12.18 -2.54 -17.17
C ILE A 410 11.81 -3.99 -17.44
N SER A 411 12.80 -4.87 -17.42
CA SER A 411 12.64 -6.26 -17.86
C SER A 411 13.09 -7.24 -16.78
N VAL A 412 12.33 -8.32 -16.64
CA VAL A 412 12.69 -9.49 -15.84
C VAL A 412 12.73 -10.71 -16.75
N VAL A 413 13.80 -11.49 -16.63
CA VAL A 413 13.96 -12.81 -17.22
C VAL A 413 13.90 -13.82 -16.08
N ALA A 414 12.91 -14.72 -16.09
CA ALA A 414 12.72 -15.78 -15.09
C ALA A 414 13.77 -16.91 -15.28
N SER A 415 15.04 -16.54 -15.20
CA SER A 415 16.23 -17.39 -15.32
C SER A 415 17.41 -16.62 -14.72
N ASP A 416 18.34 -17.34 -14.11
CA ASP A 416 19.63 -16.80 -13.65
C ASP A 416 20.82 -17.23 -14.52
N GLU A 417 20.58 -18.06 -15.55
CA GLU A 417 21.60 -18.39 -16.56
C GLU A 417 22.00 -17.16 -17.40
N PRO A 418 23.26 -16.70 -17.33
CA PRO A 418 23.69 -15.45 -17.96
C PRO A 418 23.46 -15.39 -19.48
N ASP A 419 23.72 -16.48 -20.20
CA ASP A 419 23.55 -16.54 -21.64
C ASP A 419 22.06 -16.42 -22.04
N THR A 420 21.17 -17.09 -21.29
CA THR A 420 19.72 -16.95 -21.46
C THR A 420 19.28 -15.51 -21.19
N VAL A 421 19.76 -14.91 -20.10
CA VAL A 421 19.42 -13.52 -19.75
C VAL A 421 19.84 -12.56 -20.86
N LEU A 422 21.07 -12.70 -21.37
CA LEU A 422 21.57 -11.88 -22.48
C LEU A 422 20.77 -12.11 -23.77
N GLU A 423 20.49 -13.36 -24.13
CA GLU A 423 19.68 -13.72 -25.31
C GLU A 423 18.29 -13.08 -25.26
N ARG A 424 17.66 -13.04 -24.08
CA ARG A 424 16.32 -12.43 -23.91
C ARG A 424 16.35 -10.90 -23.94
N LEU A 425 17.39 -10.28 -23.39
CA LEU A 425 17.49 -8.81 -23.30
C LEU A 425 18.01 -8.16 -24.58
N GLN A 426 18.87 -8.86 -25.36
CA GLN A 426 19.50 -8.30 -26.55
C GLN A 426 18.48 -7.75 -27.58
N PRO A 427 17.37 -8.44 -27.91
CA PRO A 427 16.37 -7.90 -28.84
C PRO A 427 15.70 -6.60 -28.36
N ILE A 428 15.63 -6.36 -27.05
CA ILE A 428 15.11 -5.10 -26.48
C ILE A 428 16.19 -4.01 -26.60
N ALA A 429 17.45 -4.34 -26.30
CA ALA A 429 18.58 -3.42 -26.42
C ALA A 429 18.83 -2.96 -27.88
N ASP A 430 18.55 -3.82 -28.86
CA ASP A 430 18.74 -3.54 -30.29
C ASP A 430 17.61 -2.69 -30.90
N ILE A 431 16.57 -2.32 -30.13
CA ILE A 431 15.48 -1.49 -30.64
C ILE A 431 16.01 -0.11 -31.04
N ALA A 432 16.80 0.54 -30.19
CA ALA A 432 17.32 1.87 -30.45
C ALA A 432 18.63 2.12 -29.67
N PRO A 433 19.43 3.13 -30.04
CA PRO A 433 20.62 3.49 -29.28
C PRO A 433 20.32 3.70 -27.79
N LEU A 434 21.16 3.13 -26.92
CA LEU A 434 21.02 3.23 -25.48
C LEU A 434 21.70 4.49 -24.94
N TYR A 435 20.98 5.24 -24.10
CA TYR A 435 21.52 6.30 -23.27
C TYR A 435 21.95 5.81 -21.89
N GLY A 436 21.37 4.70 -21.42
CA GLY A 436 21.71 4.09 -20.13
C GLY A 436 21.30 2.63 -20.08
N GLN A 437 22.08 1.83 -19.36
CA GLN A 437 21.81 0.41 -19.18
C GLN A 437 22.24 -0.05 -17.79
N GLN A 438 21.41 -0.90 -17.18
CA GLN A 438 21.75 -1.71 -16.02
C GLN A 438 21.15 -3.09 -16.26
N ALA A 439 21.96 -4.14 -16.07
CA ALA A 439 21.52 -5.52 -16.11
C ALA A 439 22.27 -6.31 -15.03
N GLN A 440 21.55 -7.14 -14.29
CA GLN A 440 22.08 -7.90 -13.16
C GLN A 440 21.27 -9.18 -12.96
N ILE A 441 21.91 -10.21 -12.42
CA ILE A 441 21.21 -11.39 -11.90
C ILE A 441 21.09 -11.18 -10.39
N VAL A 442 19.86 -11.23 -9.87
CA VAL A 442 19.55 -10.93 -8.47
C VAL A 442 18.42 -11.82 -7.96
N PRO A 443 18.31 -12.06 -6.64
CA PRO A 443 17.11 -12.67 -6.06
C PRO A 443 15.86 -11.86 -6.43
N TYR A 444 14.73 -12.53 -6.70
CA TYR A 444 13.48 -11.82 -7.01
C TYR A 444 13.05 -10.84 -5.90
N ALA A 445 13.36 -11.16 -4.63
CA ALA A 445 13.14 -10.27 -3.49
C ALA A 445 13.85 -8.91 -3.64
N ALA A 446 15.05 -8.88 -4.23
CA ALA A 446 15.78 -7.63 -4.48
C ALA A 446 15.11 -6.77 -5.56
N VAL A 447 14.41 -7.38 -6.53
CA VAL A 447 13.60 -6.64 -7.53
C VAL A 447 12.38 -5.98 -6.87
N MET A 448 11.75 -6.68 -5.91
CA MET A 448 10.58 -6.21 -5.19
C MET A 448 10.91 -5.26 -4.03
N ALA A 449 12.16 -5.21 -3.56
CA ALA A 449 12.65 -4.28 -2.53
C ALA A 449 12.81 -2.84 -3.05
N ASN A 450 11.76 -2.31 -3.69
CA ASN A 450 11.76 -1.03 -4.39
C ASN A 450 10.77 0.00 -3.81
N ALA A 451 10.26 -0.26 -2.60
CA ALA A 451 9.33 0.62 -1.90
C ALA A 451 9.90 1.13 -0.56
N SER A 452 9.40 2.29 -0.12
CA SER A 452 9.70 2.84 1.21
C SER A 452 8.73 2.29 2.26
N ASP A 453 9.20 2.23 3.51
CA ASP A 453 8.36 1.98 4.69
C ASP A 453 7.61 3.23 5.15
N ASP A 454 7.90 4.40 4.58
CA ASP A 454 7.21 5.64 4.91
C ASP A 454 5.70 5.55 4.61
N PRO A 455 4.85 6.08 5.50
CA PRO A 455 3.45 6.26 5.20
C PRO A 455 3.25 7.07 3.92
N HIS A 456 2.20 6.76 3.16
CA HIS A 456 1.85 7.57 2.00
C HIS A 456 1.53 9.01 2.41
N GLN A 457 2.10 9.99 1.70
CA GLN A 457 1.88 11.42 1.94
C GLN A 457 1.31 12.14 0.71
N ALA A 458 0.65 11.39 -0.19
CA ALA A 458 0.14 11.97 -1.42
C ALA A 458 -0.97 12.99 -1.14
N ALA A 459 -0.89 14.12 -1.85
CA ALA A 459 -1.90 15.17 -1.87
C ALA A 459 -2.37 15.48 -3.30
N GLY A 460 -2.08 14.57 -4.25
CA GLY A 460 -2.46 14.73 -5.65
C GLY A 460 -3.86 14.19 -5.94
N GLU A 461 -4.36 14.51 -7.13
CA GLU A 461 -5.54 13.88 -7.73
C GLU A 461 -5.25 13.50 -9.18
N PRO A 462 -4.25 12.63 -9.45
CA PRO A 462 -3.96 12.25 -10.82
C PRO A 462 -5.12 11.45 -11.39
N VAL A 463 -5.43 11.71 -12.65
CA VAL A 463 -6.44 10.97 -13.41
C VAL A 463 -5.72 9.89 -14.18
N SER A 464 -6.02 8.65 -13.87
CA SER A 464 -5.51 7.46 -14.55
C SER A 464 -6.61 6.79 -15.37
N ARG A 465 -6.23 6.33 -16.56
CA ARG A 465 -7.05 5.48 -17.44
C ARG A 465 -6.25 4.24 -17.82
N SER A 466 -6.91 3.10 -17.83
CA SER A 466 -6.32 1.82 -18.25
C SER A 466 -7.08 1.19 -19.41
N GLY A 467 -6.36 0.36 -20.17
CA GLY A 467 -6.87 -0.38 -21.31
C GLY A 467 -6.06 -1.66 -21.50
N LEU A 468 -6.72 -2.71 -21.95
CA LEU A 468 -6.10 -3.99 -22.30
C LEU A 468 -6.02 -4.09 -23.82
N LEU A 469 -4.88 -4.53 -24.32
CA LEU A 469 -4.56 -4.53 -25.74
C LEU A 469 -3.99 -5.89 -26.14
N ASP A 470 -4.53 -6.46 -27.22
CA ASP A 470 -4.07 -7.75 -27.73
C ASP A 470 -2.76 -7.60 -28.51
N HIS A 471 -2.63 -6.53 -29.32
CA HIS A 471 -1.46 -6.30 -30.18
C HIS A 471 -1.08 -4.82 -30.26
N VAL A 472 0.22 -4.53 -30.28
CA VAL A 472 0.72 -3.19 -30.64
C VAL A 472 0.73 -3.05 -32.16
N THR A 473 -0.37 -2.59 -32.74
CA THR A 473 -0.48 -2.39 -34.20
C THR A 473 0.16 -1.07 -34.65
N PRO A 474 0.50 -0.90 -35.95
CA PRO A 474 0.97 0.38 -36.47
C PRO A 474 0.01 1.54 -36.19
N GLU A 475 -1.30 1.32 -36.28
CA GLU A 475 -2.33 2.33 -36.05
C GLU A 475 -2.39 2.75 -34.58
N PHE A 476 -2.30 1.78 -33.65
CA PHE A 476 -2.21 2.06 -32.23
C PHE A 476 -0.94 2.84 -31.91
N ALA A 477 0.22 2.40 -32.40
CA ALA A 477 1.51 3.04 -32.13
C ALA A 477 1.54 4.50 -32.65
N ALA A 478 1.05 4.73 -33.87
CA ALA A 478 0.92 6.07 -34.43
C ALA A 478 -0.03 6.96 -33.60
N THR A 479 -1.16 6.41 -33.14
CA THR A 479 -2.13 7.14 -32.32
C THR A 479 -1.57 7.46 -30.94
N ALA A 480 -0.90 6.50 -30.29
CA ALA A 480 -0.23 6.68 -29.01
C ALA A 480 0.85 7.78 -29.08
N ALA A 481 1.67 7.78 -30.14
CA ALA A 481 2.65 8.83 -30.36
C ALA A 481 2.01 10.23 -30.51
N GLN A 482 0.86 10.32 -31.19
CA GLN A 482 0.11 11.58 -31.27
C GLN A 482 -0.50 12.00 -29.93
N VAL A 483 -0.97 11.03 -29.12
CA VAL A 483 -1.49 11.29 -27.77
C VAL A 483 -0.38 11.80 -26.85
N LEU A 484 0.82 11.20 -26.87
CA LEU A 484 1.98 11.66 -26.10
C LEU A 484 2.35 13.12 -26.41
N ARG A 485 2.24 13.53 -27.68
CA ARG A 485 2.50 14.93 -28.10
C ARG A 485 1.38 15.92 -27.76
N SER A 486 0.18 15.45 -27.43
CA SER A 486 -0.96 16.32 -27.14
C SER A 486 -0.85 17.07 -25.81
N GLY A 487 0.01 16.61 -24.89
CA GLY A 487 0.15 17.17 -23.55
C GLY A 487 -0.96 16.77 -22.57
N GLY A 488 -1.91 15.91 -22.96
CA GLY A 488 -2.99 15.44 -22.08
C GLY A 488 -2.54 14.45 -21.01
N LEU A 489 -1.41 13.76 -21.23
CA LEU A 489 -0.83 12.80 -20.29
C LEU A 489 0.53 13.32 -19.78
N HIS A 490 0.86 13.04 -18.52
CA HIS A 490 2.21 13.20 -17.93
C HIS A 490 2.93 11.86 -17.73
N TRP A 491 2.21 10.74 -17.82
CA TRP A 491 2.73 9.38 -17.72
C TRP A 491 2.03 8.47 -18.74
N PHE A 492 2.79 7.60 -19.40
CA PHE A 492 2.27 6.59 -20.31
C PHE A 492 3.13 5.33 -20.22
N GLN A 493 2.48 4.18 -20.06
CA GLN A 493 3.15 2.92 -19.81
C GLN A 493 2.42 1.76 -20.48
N LEU A 494 3.19 0.79 -20.96
CA LEU A 494 2.71 -0.51 -21.37
C LEU A 494 3.39 -1.58 -20.49
N ARG A 495 2.59 -2.51 -19.98
CA ARG A 495 3.08 -3.71 -19.29
C ARG A 495 2.83 -4.93 -20.18
N ALA A 496 3.87 -5.74 -20.40
CA ALA A 496 3.68 -7.04 -21.03
C ALA A 496 2.87 -7.96 -20.10
N VAL A 497 1.87 -8.61 -20.70
CA VAL A 497 1.02 -9.66 -20.15
C VAL A 497 1.15 -10.84 -21.11
N GLY A 498 0.08 -11.60 -21.40
CA GLY A 498 0.16 -12.83 -22.19
C GLY A 498 0.95 -13.93 -21.47
N GLY A 499 1.53 -14.85 -22.24
CA GLY A 499 2.24 -16.01 -21.69
C GLY A 499 1.30 -16.92 -20.90
N ALA A 500 1.72 -17.36 -19.71
CA ALA A 500 0.94 -18.21 -18.82
C ALA A 500 -0.42 -17.60 -18.44
N VAL A 501 -0.58 -16.27 -18.47
CA VAL A 501 -1.89 -15.61 -18.26
C VAL A 501 -2.92 -16.07 -19.30
N SER A 502 -2.49 -16.33 -20.54
CA SER A 502 -3.36 -16.74 -21.65
C SER A 502 -3.63 -18.24 -21.69
N ASP A 503 -2.94 -19.04 -20.88
CA ASP A 503 -3.20 -20.49 -20.76
C ASP A 503 -4.48 -20.76 -19.92
N VAL A 504 -4.91 -19.79 -19.12
CA VAL A 504 -6.11 -19.90 -18.27
C VAL A 504 -7.35 -19.47 -19.06
N ASP A 505 -8.40 -20.30 -19.02
CA ASP A 505 -9.68 -19.99 -19.66
C ASP A 505 -10.28 -18.67 -19.17
N SER A 506 -10.82 -17.86 -20.09
CA SER A 506 -11.45 -16.56 -19.78
C SER A 506 -12.63 -16.64 -18.79
N ASP A 507 -13.27 -17.79 -18.66
CA ASP A 507 -14.37 -18.02 -17.71
C ASP A 507 -13.91 -18.64 -16.38
N ALA A 508 -12.63 -18.99 -16.23
CA ALA A 508 -12.11 -19.68 -15.04
C ALA A 508 -12.09 -18.79 -13.79
N THR A 509 -12.01 -17.47 -13.96
CA THR A 509 -12.06 -16.48 -12.89
C THR A 509 -12.86 -15.25 -13.31
N ALA A 510 -13.10 -14.30 -12.39
CA ALA A 510 -13.75 -13.03 -12.73
C ALA A 510 -12.88 -12.10 -13.59
N TYR A 511 -11.56 -12.33 -13.65
CA TYR A 511 -10.67 -11.69 -14.63
C TYR A 511 -10.80 -12.40 -15.99
N ALA A 512 -11.58 -11.81 -16.90
CA ALA A 512 -11.94 -12.45 -18.16
C ALA A 512 -11.00 -12.13 -19.34
N HIS A 513 -10.25 -11.03 -19.27
CA HIS A 513 -9.43 -10.54 -20.39
C HIS A 513 -8.07 -11.26 -20.48
N ARG A 514 -8.10 -12.59 -20.61
CA ARG A 514 -6.93 -13.50 -20.64
C ARG A 514 -6.14 -13.44 -21.95
N SER A 515 -6.75 -12.98 -23.04
CA SER A 515 -6.11 -12.85 -24.36
C SER A 515 -5.20 -11.63 -24.52
N ALA A 516 -5.30 -10.65 -23.61
CA ALA A 516 -4.56 -9.41 -23.73
C ALA A 516 -3.05 -9.64 -23.53
N ASN A 517 -2.23 -9.20 -24.48
CA ASN A 517 -0.77 -9.23 -24.35
C ASN A 517 -0.22 -7.99 -23.65
N PHE A 518 -0.99 -6.91 -23.55
CA PHE A 518 -0.52 -5.66 -22.96
C PHE A 518 -1.58 -4.99 -22.08
N SER A 519 -1.11 -4.41 -20.98
CA SER A 519 -1.87 -3.47 -20.15
C SER A 519 -1.31 -2.07 -20.34
N VAL A 520 -2.14 -1.16 -20.86
CA VAL A 520 -1.78 0.22 -21.20
C VAL A 520 -2.35 1.15 -20.15
N VAL A 521 -1.52 2.08 -19.66
CA VAL A 521 -1.89 3.05 -18.63
C VAL A 521 -1.48 4.44 -19.07
N GLY A 522 -2.40 5.39 -18.98
CA GLY A 522 -2.11 6.82 -19.15
C GLY A 522 -2.53 7.58 -17.92
N MET A 523 -1.68 8.49 -17.44
CA MET A 523 -2.04 9.41 -16.35
C MET A 523 -1.85 10.86 -16.75
N GLY A 524 -2.75 11.71 -16.27
CA GLY A 524 -2.70 13.17 -16.41
C GLY A 524 -3.17 13.87 -15.14
N LEU A 525 -3.20 15.20 -15.17
CA LEU A 525 -3.63 16.02 -14.03
C LEU A 525 -5.06 16.54 -14.17
N ARG A 526 -5.60 16.54 -15.39
CA ARG A 526 -6.91 17.10 -15.73
C ARG A 526 -7.76 16.04 -16.41
N ASP A 527 -8.95 15.80 -15.86
CA ASP A 527 -9.85 14.75 -16.32
C ASP A 527 -10.25 14.92 -17.79
N ASP A 528 -10.65 16.13 -18.18
CA ASP A 528 -11.07 16.47 -19.54
C ASP A 528 -9.95 16.24 -20.58
N ALA A 529 -8.72 16.64 -20.26
CA ALA A 529 -7.56 16.44 -21.13
C ALA A 529 -7.16 14.96 -21.23
N VAL A 530 -7.22 14.23 -20.12
CA VAL A 530 -6.96 12.79 -20.09
C VAL A 530 -8.00 12.04 -20.90
N ASP A 531 -9.30 12.36 -20.75
CA ASP A 531 -10.36 11.69 -21.48
C ASP A 531 -10.36 12.00 -22.98
N ALA A 532 -10.03 13.24 -23.36
CA ALA A 532 -9.84 13.58 -24.77
C ALA A 532 -8.68 12.78 -25.39
N ALA A 533 -7.56 12.65 -24.67
CA ALA A 533 -6.42 11.84 -25.10
C ALA A 533 -6.76 10.35 -25.15
N TRP A 534 -7.36 9.82 -24.08
CA TRP A 534 -7.68 8.40 -23.93
C TRP A 534 -8.79 7.95 -24.87
N GLY A 535 -9.76 8.82 -25.17
CA GLY A 535 -10.83 8.56 -26.13
C GLY A 535 -10.33 8.21 -27.52
N ARG A 536 -9.14 8.69 -27.91
CA ARG A 536 -8.48 8.34 -29.18
C ARG A 536 -7.86 6.95 -29.16
N LEU A 537 -7.42 6.47 -28.00
CA LEU A 537 -6.86 5.13 -27.83
C LEU A 537 -7.93 4.07 -27.54
N ARG A 538 -9.08 4.49 -27.00
CA ARG A 538 -10.17 3.60 -26.57
C ARG A 538 -10.59 2.57 -27.63
N PRO A 539 -10.69 2.89 -28.94
CA PRO A 539 -11.10 1.92 -29.96
C PRO A 539 -10.15 0.72 -30.12
N PHE A 540 -8.91 0.80 -29.62
CA PHE A 540 -7.93 -0.28 -29.71
C PHE A 540 -8.01 -1.27 -28.55
N PHE A 541 -8.72 -0.95 -27.47
CA PHE A 541 -8.73 -1.77 -26.27
C PHE A 541 -9.83 -2.83 -26.29
N THR A 542 -9.49 -4.03 -25.85
CA THR A 542 -10.40 -5.18 -25.69
C THR A 542 -10.94 -5.32 -24.28
N GLY A 543 -10.45 -4.49 -23.35
CA GLY A 543 -10.90 -4.48 -21.96
C GLY A 543 -10.20 -3.41 -21.13
N ARG A 544 -10.35 -3.52 -19.81
CA ARG A 544 -9.81 -2.59 -18.82
C ARG A 544 -9.28 -3.35 -17.61
N TYR A 545 -8.14 -2.90 -17.09
CA TYR A 545 -7.61 -3.41 -15.83
C TYR A 545 -7.90 -2.45 -14.67
N LEU A 546 -8.67 -2.91 -13.69
CA LEU A 546 -9.22 -2.09 -12.60
C LEU A 546 -8.15 -1.40 -11.75
N SER A 547 -7.05 -2.09 -11.44
CA SER A 547 -6.03 -1.60 -10.50
C SER A 547 -5.31 -0.33 -10.94
N PHE A 548 -5.34 0.00 -12.23
CA PHE A 548 -4.72 1.19 -12.81
C PHE A 548 -5.71 2.24 -13.28
N ASP A 549 -7.00 2.09 -12.95
CA ASP A 549 -8.00 3.06 -13.36
C ASP A 549 -8.55 3.85 -12.19
N SER A 550 -8.87 5.11 -12.46
CA SER A 550 -9.35 6.07 -11.47
C SER A 550 -10.78 6.54 -11.70
N SER A 551 -11.37 6.20 -12.83
CA SER A 551 -12.74 6.55 -13.22
C SER A 551 -13.75 5.96 -12.24
N THR A 552 -14.74 6.76 -11.89
CA THR A 552 -15.90 6.36 -11.07
C THR A 552 -17.16 6.10 -11.91
N ASP A 553 -17.12 6.35 -13.22
CA ASP A 553 -18.24 6.13 -14.13
C ASP A 553 -18.75 4.67 -14.10
N PRO A 554 -19.96 4.42 -13.57
CA PRO A 554 -20.56 3.09 -13.53
C PRO A 554 -20.87 2.53 -14.93
N GLY A 555 -21.06 3.40 -15.93
CA GLY A 555 -21.33 3.01 -17.31
C GLY A 555 -20.18 2.23 -17.96
N ARG A 556 -19.00 2.24 -17.33
CA ARG A 556 -17.77 1.60 -17.84
C ARG A 556 -17.41 0.30 -17.13
N ILE A 557 -18.30 -0.22 -16.29
CA ILE A 557 -18.08 -1.50 -15.62
C ILE A 557 -17.98 -2.67 -16.62
N ALA A 558 -18.67 -2.55 -17.75
CA ALA A 558 -18.63 -3.53 -18.85
C ALA A 558 -17.28 -3.57 -19.59
N ASP A 559 -16.47 -2.51 -19.49
CA ASP A 559 -15.11 -2.51 -20.04
C ASP A 559 -14.19 -3.44 -19.25
N ALA A 560 -14.49 -3.68 -17.97
CA ALA A 560 -13.69 -4.54 -17.08
C ALA A 560 -14.23 -5.96 -16.96
N PHE A 561 -15.56 -6.11 -17.10
CA PHE A 561 -16.25 -7.40 -17.03
C PHE A 561 -17.10 -7.58 -18.29
N PRO A 562 -16.72 -8.51 -19.20
CA PRO A 562 -17.52 -8.85 -20.37
C PRO A 562 -18.95 -9.25 -19.98
N PRO A 563 -19.95 -9.15 -20.90
CA PRO A 563 -21.36 -9.26 -20.55
C PRO A 563 -21.74 -10.50 -19.72
N ARG A 564 -21.17 -11.67 -20.03
CA ARG A 564 -21.42 -12.92 -19.29
C ARG A 564 -20.82 -12.88 -17.89
N THR A 565 -19.57 -12.44 -17.77
CA THR A 565 -18.87 -12.27 -16.48
C THR A 565 -19.61 -11.27 -15.60
N LEU A 566 -20.02 -10.13 -16.17
CA LEU A 566 -20.76 -9.10 -15.45
C LEU A 566 -22.12 -9.62 -14.97
N ALA A 567 -22.89 -10.32 -15.82
CA ALA A 567 -24.16 -10.92 -15.40
C ALA A 567 -23.97 -11.87 -14.21
N ARG A 568 -23.00 -12.79 -14.29
CA ARG A 568 -22.69 -13.71 -13.20
C ARG A 568 -22.28 -12.98 -11.92
N LEU A 569 -21.45 -11.93 -12.02
CA LEU A 569 -21.05 -11.13 -10.85
C LEU A 569 -22.26 -10.43 -10.22
N ARG A 570 -23.21 -9.92 -11.01
CA ARG A 570 -24.44 -9.29 -10.50
C ARG A 570 -25.35 -10.27 -9.78
N ASP A 571 -25.48 -11.49 -10.31
CA ASP A 571 -26.25 -12.57 -9.67
C ASP A 571 -25.61 -12.97 -8.33
N LEU A 572 -24.28 -13.15 -8.31
CA LEU A 572 -23.56 -13.43 -7.07
C LEU A 572 -23.63 -12.26 -6.08
N LYS A 573 -23.61 -11.02 -6.57
CA LYS A 573 -23.73 -9.84 -5.71
C LYS A 573 -25.11 -9.81 -5.04
N ALA A 574 -26.18 -10.15 -5.77
CA ALA A 574 -27.52 -10.30 -5.17
C ALA A 574 -27.59 -11.41 -4.10
N LYS A 575 -26.78 -12.47 -4.23
CA LYS A 575 -26.67 -13.54 -3.24
C LYS A 575 -25.88 -13.14 -1.99
N TYR A 576 -24.72 -12.51 -2.15
CA TYR A 576 -23.74 -12.30 -1.08
C TYR A 576 -23.74 -10.89 -0.49
N ASP A 577 -24.23 -9.89 -1.22
CA ASP A 577 -24.32 -8.49 -0.79
C ASP A 577 -25.52 -7.79 -1.45
N PRO A 578 -26.77 -8.22 -1.14
CA PRO A 578 -27.99 -7.69 -1.76
C PRO A 578 -28.21 -6.20 -1.47
N ASP A 579 -27.73 -5.72 -0.32
CA ASP A 579 -27.83 -4.31 0.09
C ASP A 579 -26.72 -3.43 -0.50
N ASN A 580 -25.79 -4.03 -1.26
CA ASN A 580 -24.66 -3.36 -1.88
C ASN A 580 -23.82 -2.56 -0.86
N VAL A 581 -23.51 -3.19 0.28
CA VAL A 581 -22.64 -2.65 1.34
C VAL A 581 -21.26 -2.33 0.75
N PHE A 582 -20.70 -3.23 -0.06
CA PHE A 582 -19.42 -3.02 -0.72
C PHE A 582 -19.58 -2.32 -2.07
N ARG A 583 -19.94 -1.03 -2.03
CA ARG A 583 -20.16 -0.20 -3.23
C ARG A 583 -19.07 0.82 -3.54
N ASP A 584 -18.22 1.17 -2.57
CA ASP A 584 -17.19 2.19 -2.73
C ASP A 584 -15.89 1.61 -3.34
N ASN A 585 -16.06 0.82 -4.40
CA ASN A 585 -15.02 0.16 -5.18
C ASN A 585 -15.33 0.33 -6.70
N PHE A 586 -14.80 -0.53 -7.56
CA PHE A 586 -15.34 -0.68 -8.92
C PHE A 586 -16.62 -1.49 -8.85
N ASN A 587 -17.71 -0.80 -8.52
CA ASN A 587 -18.94 -1.41 -8.05
C ASN A 587 -19.62 -2.27 -9.11
N VAL A 588 -19.90 -3.51 -8.76
CA VAL A 588 -20.88 -4.35 -9.42
C VAL A 588 -22.19 -4.25 -8.64
N THR A 589 -23.19 -3.60 -9.21
CA THR A 589 -24.52 -3.51 -8.59
C THR A 589 -25.22 -4.87 -8.60
N PRO A 590 -25.92 -5.28 -7.53
CA PRO A 590 -26.67 -6.53 -7.52
C PRO A 590 -27.72 -6.56 -8.64
N ALA A 591 -28.04 -7.76 -9.13
CA ALA A 591 -29.15 -7.94 -10.04
C ALA A 591 -30.45 -7.44 -9.38
N GLN A 592 -31.23 -6.62 -10.10
CA GLN A 592 -32.56 -6.23 -9.62
C GLN A 592 -33.50 -7.41 -9.85
N GLU A 593 -34.22 -7.84 -8.82
CA GLU A 593 -35.39 -8.71 -9.00
C GLU A 593 -36.33 -8.01 -9.99
N GLN A 594 -36.64 -8.66 -11.11
CA GLN A 594 -37.79 -8.26 -11.93
C GLN A 594 -39.04 -8.47 -11.06
N ARG A 595 -39.47 -7.42 -10.36
CA ARG A 595 -40.75 -7.41 -9.63
C ARG A 595 -41.91 -7.16 -10.56
#